data_AF-A0AAN9AY25-F1
#
_entry.id   AF-A0AAN9AY25-F1
#
_cell.length_a   1.000
_cell.length_b   1.000
_cell.length_c   1.000
_cell.angle_alpha   90.00
_cell.angle_beta   90.00
_cell.angle_gamma   90.00
#
_symmetry.space_group_name_H-M   'P 1'
#
loop_
_entity.id
_entity.type
_entity.pdbx_description
1 polymer ?
#
loop_
_entity_poly.entity_id
_entity_poly.type
_entity_poly.pdbx_seq_one_letter_code
_entity_poly.pdbx_strand_id
1 'polypeptide(L)'
;MELIKYSVSVLLNLAKYEKTASAVYDAEDSVSTLVDLMSIYRDKGGVIFTKICMLLAILGSEGHRKQEMCRDKRLVDKLQSIHALVLRKHRMQVTRARMVARTSLNATLPSRLHGPKVAKVRPAWVLRRDSLHEIEDPLAALSFLLNTLHIGPK
;
A
#
# COMPACT_ATOMS: atom_id res chain seq x y z
N MET A 1 -15.13 0.09 12.41
CA MET A 1 -13.91 -0.04 11.57
C MET A 1 -12.62 0.32 12.29
N GLU A 2 -12.66 1.04 13.42
CA GLU A 2 -11.46 1.44 14.15
C GLU A 2 -10.61 0.26 14.64
N LEU A 3 -11.23 -0.87 15.05
CA LEU A 3 -10.49 -2.06 15.48
C LEU A 3 -9.53 -2.55 14.39
N ILE A 4 -10.01 -2.76 13.16
CA ILE A 4 -9.18 -3.24 12.04
C ILE A 4 -8.07 -2.22 11.72
N LYS A 5 -8.40 -0.92 11.72
CA LYS A 5 -7.41 0.15 11.52
C LYS A 5 -6.29 0.10 12.56
N TYR A 6 -6.63 -0.06 13.84
CA TYR A 6 -5.64 -0.15 14.91
C TYR A 6 -4.86 -1.46 14.86
N SER A 7 -5.51 -2.61 14.62
CA SER A 7 -4.83 -3.89 14.45
C SER A 7 -3.81 -3.85 13.32
N VAL A 8 -4.19 -3.37 12.14
CA VAL A 8 -3.25 -3.20 11.01
C VAL A 8 -2.12 -2.23 11.37
N SER A 9 -2.42 -1.16 12.11
CA SER A 9 -1.38 -0.21 12.55
C SER A 9 -0.41 -0.83 13.56
N VAL A 10 -0.88 -1.68 14.46
CA VAL A 10 -0.04 -2.41 15.41
C VAL A 10 0.86 -3.40 14.66
N LEU A 11 0.28 -4.23 13.78
CA LEU A 11 1.03 -5.19 12.96
C LEU A 11 2.07 -4.49 12.09
N LEU A 12 1.73 -3.36 11.47
CA LEU A 12 2.67 -2.54 10.70
C LEU A 12 3.82 -2.04 11.57
N ASN A 13 3.57 -1.61 12.80
CA ASN A 13 4.64 -1.16 13.69
C ASN A 13 5.53 -2.32 14.17
N LEU A 14 4.96 -3.50 14.41
CA LEU A 14 5.73 -4.70 14.72
C LEU A 14 6.61 -5.13 13.54
N ALA A 15 6.07 -5.13 12.32
CA ALA A 15 6.82 -5.49 11.12
C ALA A 15 7.97 -4.52 10.81
N LYS A 16 7.85 -3.25 11.21
CA LYS A 16 8.92 -2.25 11.07
C LYS A 16 10.16 -2.55 11.93
N TYR A 17 10.05 -3.44 12.91
CA TYR A 17 11.17 -3.87 13.74
C TYR A 17 11.58 -5.30 13.37
N GLU A 18 12.82 -5.47 12.91
CA GLU A 18 13.35 -6.72 12.35
C GLU A 18 13.12 -7.93 13.27
N LYS A 19 13.32 -7.76 14.58
CA LYS A 19 13.17 -8.86 15.56
C LYS A 19 11.73 -9.36 15.74
N THR A 20 10.73 -8.56 15.33
CA THR A 20 9.31 -8.90 15.44
C THR A 20 8.63 -9.10 14.10
N ALA A 21 9.34 -8.88 12.98
CA ALA A 21 8.78 -9.05 11.64
C ALA A 21 8.38 -10.50 11.35
N SER A 22 9.20 -11.47 11.78
CA SER A 22 8.89 -12.90 11.62
C SER A 22 7.60 -13.29 12.33
N ALA A 23 7.36 -12.79 13.55
CA ALA A 23 6.13 -13.07 14.28
C ALA A 23 4.86 -12.58 13.56
N VAL A 24 4.97 -11.55 12.71
CA VAL A 24 3.85 -11.07 11.88
C VAL A 24 3.71 -11.89 10.60
N TYR A 25 4.82 -12.31 9.98
CA TYR A 25 4.81 -13.09 8.74
C TYR A 25 4.43 -14.56 8.97
N ASP A 26 5.04 -15.20 9.97
CA ASP A 26 4.93 -16.64 10.22
C ASP A 26 3.59 -17.03 10.84
N ALA A 27 2.76 -16.04 11.23
CA ALA A 27 1.40 -16.30 11.66
C ALA A 27 0.59 -16.95 10.54
N GLU A 28 -0.19 -17.97 10.89
CA GLU A 28 -1.03 -18.71 9.95
C GLU A 28 -1.93 -17.75 9.15
N ASP A 29 -1.97 -17.95 7.83
CA ASP A 29 -2.76 -17.14 6.90
C ASP A 29 -2.51 -15.62 6.97
N SER A 30 -1.35 -15.17 7.50
CA SER A 30 -1.06 -13.74 7.66
C SER A 30 -1.17 -12.97 6.35
N VAL A 31 -0.49 -13.46 5.32
CA VAL A 31 -0.39 -12.80 4.01
C VAL A 31 -1.72 -12.87 3.26
N SER A 32 -2.36 -14.05 3.24
CA SER A 32 -3.66 -14.25 2.59
C SER A 32 -4.73 -13.33 3.21
N THR A 33 -4.81 -13.28 4.54
CA THR A 33 -5.72 -12.40 5.28
C THR A 33 -5.49 -10.93 4.98
N LEU A 34 -4.22 -10.49 4.90
CA LEU A 34 -3.89 -9.10 4.56
C LEU A 34 -4.35 -8.76 3.14
N VAL A 35 -4.13 -9.63 2.16
CA VAL A 35 -4.58 -9.41 0.76
C VAL A 35 -6.11 -9.44 0.65
N ASP A 36 -6.79 -10.23 1.47
CA ASP A 36 -8.25 -10.23 1.57
C ASP A 36 -8.78 -8.90 2.12
N LEU A 37 -8.15 -8.38 3.18
CA LEU A 37 -8.46 -7.06 3.72
C LEU A 37 -8.21 -5.96 2.68
N MET A 38 -7.13 -6.03 1.87
CA MET A 38 -6.94 -5.08 0.76
C MET A 38 -8.14 -5.07 -0.19
N SER A 39 -8.69 -6.25 -0.51
CA SER A 39 -9.84 -6.39 -1.40
C SER A 39 -11.10 -5.76 -0.82
N ILE A 40 -11.30 -5.84 0.50
CA ILE A 40 -12.45 -5.24 1.22
C ILE A 40 -12.31 -3.71 1.32
N TYR A 41 -11.09 -3.21 1.53
CA TYR A 41 -10.83 -1.80 1.85
C TYR A 41 -10.38 -0.95 0.65
N ARG A 42 -10.08 -1.55 -0.52
CA ARG A 42 -9.69 -0.82 -1.75
C ARG A 42 -10.67 0.29 -2.13
N ASP A 43 -11.96 0.06 -1.96
CA ASP A 43 -12.99 1.02 -2.38
C ASP A 43 -13.38 2.01 -1.30
N LYS A 44 -13.07 1.71 -0.05
CA LYS A 44 -13.33 2.56 1.12
C LYS A 44 -12.29 3.69 1.27
N GLY A 45 -11.31 3.75 0.37
CA GLY A 45 -10.42 4.90 0.18
C GLY A 45 -9.68 5.33 1.43
N GLY A 46 -9.23 4.37 2.24
CA GLY A 46 -8.80 4.61 3.61
C GLY A 46 -7.39 4.16 3.94
N VAL A 47 -6.88 4.75 5.01
CA VAL A 47 -5.59 4.47 5.68
C VAL A 47 -5.33 2.97 5.91
N ILE A 48 -6.38 2.15 6.05
CA ILE A 48 -6.26 0.69 6.19
C ILE A 48 -5.61 0.09 4.94
N PHE A 49 -6.06 0.46 3.74
CA PHE A 49 -5.54 -0.11 2.50
C PHE A 49 -4.06 0.20 2.32
N THR A 50 -3.68 1.47 2.48
CA THR A 50 -2.28 1.90 2.32
C THR A 50 -1.38 1.28 3.38
N LYS A 51 -1.82 1.19 4.63
CA LYS A 51 -1.05 0.50 5.68
C LYS A 51 -0.86 -0.98 5.40
N ILE A 52 -1.84 -1.67 4.83
CA ILE A 52 -1.68 -3.07 4.42
C ILE A 52 -0.67 -3.18 3.27
N CYS A 53 -0.74 -2.31 2.26
CA CYS A 53 0.27 -2.27 1.19
C CYS A 53 1.68 -2.12 1.76
N MET A 54 1.85 -1.18 2.70
CA MET A 54 3.15 -0.95 3.35
C MET A 54 3.59 -2.15 4.19
N LEU A 55 2.66 -2.78 4.93
CA LEU A 55 2.95 -3.96 5.74
C LEU A 55 3.45 -5.11 4.86
N LEU A 56 2.72 -5.45 3.80
CA LEU A 56 3.12 -6.50 2.86
C LEU A 56 4.47 -6.19 2.18
N ALA A 57 4.74 -4.92 1.87
CA ALA A 57 6.01 -4.53 1.27
C ALA A 57 7.18 -4.75 2.24
N ILE A 58 6.99 -4.43 3.53
CA ILE A 58 8.01 -4.66 4.56
C ILE A 58 8.25 -6.17 4.73
N LEU A 59 7.18 -6.97 4.85
CA LEU A 59 7.29 -8.42 5.01
C LEU A 59 7.97 -9.06 3.78
N GLY A 60 7.61 -8.62 2.58
CA GLY A 60 8.18 -9.09 1.31
C GLY A 60 9.53 -8.46 0.93
N SER A 61 10.12 -7.61 1.77
CA SER A 61 11.46 -7.05 1.51
C SER A 61 12.58 -8.06 1.73
N GLU A 62 12.31 -9.10 2.52
CA GLU A 62 13.26 -10.17 2.82
C GLU A 62 13.28 -11.23 1.71
N GLY A 63 14.47 -11.67 1.31
CA GLY A 63 14.66 -12.48 0.10
C GLY A 63 13.85 -13.78 0.06
N HIS A 64 13.81 -14.54 1.18
CA HIS A 64 13.06 -15.79 1.23
C HIS A 64 11.55 -15.55 1.18
N ARG A 65 11.05 -14.57 1.95
CA ARG A 65 9.61 -14.23 2.03
C ARG A 65 9.09 -13.74 0.69
N LYS A 66 9.89 -12.92 0.00
CA LYS A 66 9.58 -12.47 -1.36
C LYS A 66 9.39 -13.66 -2.30
N GLN A 67 10.32 -14.61 -2.28
CA GLN A 67 10.24 -15.79 -3.14
C GLN A 67 9.01 -16.64 -2.83
N GLU A 68 8.68 -16.82 -1.56
CA GLU A 68 7.49 -17.54 -1.12
C GLU A 68 6.20 -16.86 -1.60
N MET A 69 6.05 -15.56 -1.35
CA MET A 69 4.90 -14.77 -1.80
C MET A 69 4.74 -14.81 -3.33
N CYS A 70 5.85 -14.69 -4.07
CA CYS A 70 5.81 -14.70 -5.54
C CYS A 70 5.61 -16.10 -6.15
N ARG A 71 5.86 -17.18 -5.39
CA ARG A 71 5.54 -18.55 -5.81
C ARG A 71 4.05 -18.85 -5.71
N ASP A 72 3.34 -18.18 -4.81
CA ASP A 72 1.89 -18.28 -4.72
C ASP A 72 1.22 -17.50 -5.86
N LYS A 73 0.84 -18.23 -6.92
CA LYS A 73 0.13 -17.66 -8.07
C LYS A 73 -1.19 -17.00 -7.69
N ARG A 74 -1.93 -17.53 -6.71
CA ARG A 74 -3.23 -16.97 -6.30
C ARG A 74 -3.06 -15.59 -5.69
N LEU A 75 -2.02 -15.44 -4.86
CA LEU A 75 -1.64 -14.16 -4.29
C LEU A 75 -1.24 -13.17 -5.38
N VAL A 76 -0.35 -13.57 -6.30
CA VAL A 76 0.12 -12.73 -7.40
C VAL A 76 -1.05 -12.25 -8.28
N ASP A 77 -1.91 -13.17 -8.72
CA ASP A 77 -3.08 -12.86 -9.53
C ASP A 77 -4.02 -11.87 -8.83
N LYS A 78 -4.20 -12.04 -7.50
CA LYS A 78 -5.05 -11.17 -6.69
C LYS A 78 -4.47 -9.77 -6.55
N LEU A 79 -3.17 -9.64 -6.26
CA LEU A 79 -2.49 -8.35 -6.21
C LEU A 79 -2.54 -7.62 -7.56
N GLN A 80 -2.30 -8.33 -8.66
CA GLN A 80 -2.41 -7.79 -10.01
C GLN A 80 -3.83 -7.32 -10.34
N SER A 81 -4.84 -8.11 -9.97
CA SER A 81 -6.25 -7.75 -10.13
C SER A 81 -6.63 -6.49 -9.33
N ILE A 82 -6.23 -6.43 -8.05
CA ILE A 82 -6.43 -5.25 -7.21
C ILE A 82 -5.77 -4.03 -7.86
N HIS A 83 -4.55 -4.16 -8.36
CA HIS A 83 -3.82 -3.08 -9.03
C HIS A 83 -4.53 -2.58 -10.28
N ALA A 84 -4.96 -3.47 -11.17
CA ALA A 84 -5.72 -3.09 -12.36
C ALA A 84 -6.99 -2.30 -12.01
N LEU A 85 -7.69 -2.72 -10.95
CA LEU A 85 -8.90 -2.06 -10.50
C LEU A 85 -8.63 -0.68 -9.85
N VAL A 86 -7.60 -0.57 -9.00
CA VAL A 86 -7.20 0.70 -8.37
C VAL A 86 -6.71 1.68 -9.42
N LEU A 87 -5.92 1.23 -10.39
CA LEU A 87 -5.46 2.03 -11.52
C LEU A 87 -6.62 2.53 -12.38
N ARG A 88 -7.59 1.66 -12.72
CA ARG A 88 -8.79 2.04 -13.45
C ARG A 88 -9.59 3.11 -12.69
N LYS A 89 -9.77 2.94 -11.38
CA LYS A 89 -10.46 3.93 -10.52
C LYS A 89 -9.75 5.28 -10.51
N HIS A 90 -8.42 5.27 -10.33
CA HIS A 90 -7.62 6.48 -10.35
C HIS A 90 -7.75 7.22 -11.70
N ARG A 91 -7.64 6.50 -12.83
CA ARG A 91 -7.85 7.08 -14.17
C ARG A 91 -9.24 7.72 -14.30
N MET A 92 -10.29 7.04 -13.83
CA MET A 92 -11.65 7.60 -13.86
C MET A 92 -11.79 8.85 -12.98
N GLN A 93 -11.17 8.88 -11.80
CA GLN A 93 -11.17 10.05 -10.91
C GLN A 93 -10.45 11.24 -11.54
N VAL A 94 -9.27 11.03 -12.15
CA VAL A 94 -8.54 12.08 -12.87
C VAL A 94 -9.36 12.63 -14.03
N THR A 95 -9.98 11.76 -14.83
CA THR A 95 -10.85 12.17 -15.95
C THR A 95 -12.06 12.96 -15.46
N ARG A 96 -12.71 12.53 -14.37
CA ARG A 96 -13.82 13.25 -13.75
C ARG A 96 -13.39 14.63 -13.21
N ALA A 97 -12.27 14.70 -12.51
CA ALA A 97 -11.74 15.97 -12.00
C ALA A 97 -11.43 16.96 -13.12
N ARG A 98 -10.85 16.47 -14.24
CA ARG A 98 -10.62 17.28 -15.45
C ARG A 98 -11.92 17.78 -16.08
N MET A 99 -12.96 16.96 -16.15
CA MET A 99 -14.26 17.39 -16.67
C MET A 99 -14.88 18.47 -15.78
N VAL A 100 -14.90 18.27 -14.46
CA VAL A 100 -15.38 19.29 -13.51
C VAL A 100 -14.62 20.61 -13.67
N ALA A 101 -13.28 20.56 -13.73
CA ALA A 101 -12.44 21.74 -13.91
C ALA A 101 -12.70 22.47 -15.25
N ARG A 102 -13.03 21.73 -16.32
CA ARG A 102 -13.38 22.32 -17.62
C ARG A 102 -14.76 22.97 -17.62
N THR A 103 -15.70 22.45 -16.84
CA THR A 103 -17.04 23.04 -16.69
C THR A 103 -17.03 24.24 -15.75
N SER A 104 -16.15 24.27 -14.75
CA SER A 104 -15.88 25.46 -13.92
C SER A 104 -14.92 26.40 -14.62
N LEU A 105 -15.40 27.15 -15.62
CA LEU A 105 -14.66 28.30 -16.15
C LEU A 105 -14.28 29.22 -14.97
N ASN A 106 -12.97 29.41 -14.72
CA ASN A 106 -12.33 30.20 -13.65
C ASN A 106 -11.95 29.50 -12.33
N ALA A 107 -11.22 28.38 -12.35
CA ALA A 107 -10.51 27.92 -11.14
C ALA A 107 -9.02 27.67 -11.42
N THR A 108 -8.17 28.50 -10.83
CA THR A 108 -6.71 28.38 -10.78
C THR A 108 -6.33 27.01 -10.21
N LEU A 109 -5.53 26.22 -10.94
CA LEU A 109 -5.04 24.91 -10.50
C LEU A 109 -4.28 25.02 -9.16
N PRO A 110 -4.49 24.13 -8.17
CA PRO A 110 -3.49 23.93 -7.14
C PRO A 110 -2.36 23.08 -7.73
N SER A 111 -1.19 23.70 -7.94
CA SER A 111 0.03 22.95 -8.21
C SER A 111 0.52 22.31 -6.90
N ARG A 112 0.70 20.99 -6.91
CA ARG A 112 1.59 20.32 -5.96
C ARG A 112 2.50 19.37 -6.74
N LEU A 113 3.69 19.88 -7.01
CA LEU A 113 4.84 19.11 -7.46
C LEU A 113 5.59 18.63 -6.22
N HIS A 114 5.56 17.33 -5.92
CA HIS A 114 6.56 16.72 -5.04
C HIS A 114 7.14 15.50 -5.76
N GLY A 115 8.43 15.60 -6.08
CA GLY A 115 9.22 14.53 -6.70
C GLY A 115 9.59 13.41 -5.71
N PRO A 116 10.14 12.29 -6.20
CA PRO A 116 10.36 11.10 -5.39
C PRO A 116 11.54 11.31 -4.45
N LYS A 117 11.27 11.29 -3.13
CA LYS A 117 12.31 11.10 -2.12
C LYS A 117 12.40 9.61 -1.82
N VAL A 118 13.57 9.01 -2.05
CA VAL A 118 13.86 7.62 -1.66
C VAL A 118 13.79 7.55 -0.14
N ALA A 119 12.83 6.78 0.40
CA ALA A 119 12.51 6.80 1.82
C ALA A 119 12.77 5.44 2.48
N LYS A 120 13.37 5.45 3.67
CA LYS A 120 13.65 4.26 4.49
C LYS A 120 12.54 4.07 5.54
N VAL A 121 12.04 2.84 5.67
CA VAL A 121 10.97 2.47 6.64
C VAL A 121 11.53 2.42 8.06
N ARG A 122 10.88 3.07 9.05
CA ARG A 122 11.25 2.97 10.48
C ARG A 122 10.02 3.01 11.42
N PRO A 123 10.09 2.42 12.63
CA PRO A 123 9.00 2.39 13.63
C PRO A 123 8.55 3.78 14.09
N ALA A 124 7.26 3.92 14.45
CA ALA A 124 6.67 5.21 14.86
C ALA A 124 7.26 5.80 16.17
N TRP A 125 7.81 4.97 17.06
CA TRP A 125 8.49 5.44 18.27
C TRP A 125 9.91 5.99 18.02
N VAL A 126 10.45 5.83 16.80
CA VAL A 126 11.72 6.44 16.39
C VAL A 126 11.41 7.83 15.84
N LEU A 127 11.37 8.83 16.73
CA LEU A 127 11.16 10.25 16.40
C LEU A 127 12.37 10.81 15.60
N ARG A 128 12.44 10.54 14.30
CA ARG A 128 13.41 11.17 13.38
C ARG A 128 12.73 11.67 12.11
N ARG A 129 13.24 12.79 11.58
CA ARG A 129 12.74 13.51 10.39
C ARG A 129 12.72 12.69 9.10
N ASP A 130 13.46 11.57 9.06
CA ASP A 130 13.64 10.70 7.88
C ASP A 130 12.78 9.42 7.94
N SER A 131 11.84 9.31 8.88
CA SER A 131 10.86 8.23 8.88
C SER A 131 10.01 8.31 7.62
N LEU A 132 9.90 7.21 6.86
CA LEU A 132 8.90 7.06 5.80
C LEU A 132 7.57 7.66 6.26
N HIS A 133 7.18 8.77 5.63
CA HIS A 133 5.81 9.21 5.71
C HIS A 133 4.99 8.10 5.06
N GLU A 134 4.02 7.57 5.79
CA GLU A 134 3.14 6.53 5.27
C GLU A 134 2.56 7.01 3.93
N ILE A 135 2.68 6.19 2.88
CA ILE A 135 2.18 6.58 1.56
C ILE A 135 0.67 6.72 1.66
N GLU A 136 0.16 7.94 1.54
CA GLU A 136 -1.28 8.23 1.65
C GLU A 136 -2.05 7.86 0.38
N ASP A 137 -1.40 7.94 -0.79
CA ASP A 137 -2.03 7.58 -2.06
C ASP A 137 -2.14 6.06 -2.23
N PRO A 138 -3.36 5.50 -2.38
CA PRO A 138 -3.56 4.06 -2.54
C PRO A 138 -2.86 3.46 -3.75
N LEU A 139 -2.81 4.19 -4.88
CA LEU A 139 -2.17 3.70 -6.09
C LEU A 139 -0.64 3.65 -5.90
N ALA A 140 -0.03 4.72 -5.40
CA ALA A 140 1.40 4.75 -5.09
C ALA A 140 1.80 3.67 -4.07
N ALA A 141 1.00 3.45 -3.03
CA ALA A 141 1.28 2.42 -2.02
C ALA A 141 1.25 1.01 -2.62
N LEU A 142 0.27 0.73 -3.49
CA LEU A 142 0.18 -0.54 -4.17
C LEU A 142 1.27 -0.74 -5.23
N SER A 143 1.59 0.29 -6.01
CA SER A 143 2.70 0.24 -6.96
C SER A 143 4.03 0.01 -6.25
N PHE A 144 4.23 0.62 -5.08
CA PHE A 144 5.40 0.35 -4.23
C PHE A 144 5.46 -1.12 -3.82
N LEU A 145 4.36 -1.70 -3.32
CA LEU A 145 4.28 -3.12 -2.98
C LEU A 145 4.65 -4.02 -4.16
N LEU A 146 4.05 -3.81 -5.34
CA LEU A 146 4.33 -4.63 -6.52
C LEU A 146 5.80 -4.53 -6.95
N ASN A 147 6.38 -3.34 -6.88
CA ASN A 147 7.80 -3.14 -7.20
C ASN A 147 8.71 -3.86 -6.20
N THR A 148 8.39 -3.83 -4.90
CA THR A 148 9.13 -4.56 -3.86
C THR A 148 9.11 -6.07 -4.09
N LEU A 149 7.96 -6.60 -4.54
CA LEU A 149 7.80 -8.03 -4.85
C LEU A 149 8.29 -8.41 -6.26
N HIS A 150 8.68 -7.45 -7.09
CA HIS A 150 8.96 -7.63 -8.52
C HIS A 150 7.80 -8.27 -9.30
N ILE A 151 6.57 -7.92 -8.93
CA ILE A 151 5.37 -8.37 -9.64
C ILE A 151 5.03 -7.35 -10.73
N GLY A 152 4.99 -7.80 -11.98
CA GLY A 152 4.58 -6.97 -13.11
C GLY A 152 3.07 -6.67 -13.12
N PRO A 153 2.64 -5.67 -13.91
CA PRO A 153 1.21 -5.47 -14.17
C PRO A 153 0.59 -6.72 -14.81
N LYS A 154 -0.74 -6.86 -14.66
CA LYS A 154 -1.52 -7.88 -15.36
C LYS A 154 -1.47 -7.68 -16.87
#